data_AF-A0A960QWB0-F1
#
_entry.id   AF-A0A960QWB0-F1
#
_cell.length_a   1.000
_cell.length_b   1.000
_cell.length_c   1.000
_cell.angle_alpha   90.00
_cell.angle_beta   90.00
_cell.angle_gamma   90.00
#
_symmetry.space_group_name_H-M   'P 1'
#
loop_
_entity.id
_entity.type
_entity.pdbx_description
1 polymer ?
#
loop_
_entity_poly.entity_id
_entity_poly.type
_entity_poly.pdbx_seq_one_letter_code
_entity_poly.pdbx_strand_id
1 'polypeptide(L)'
;MNQACFYRFFTHLKFAAPLVTLSAISTVAEEGRVLPDGQLPNDHRLGDPVTLHDYHPFRPVASKAEWEQRQRDIRDRVQLASGLWPMPTKTPLNAVIHGKVDRGDYTVERVFFESMPGHFVCGSLYRPAGNSLAVGEKNGKRPGVLCPHGHWNNGRFYDSGEPAALREISIGAERFLNAARHPLQARCIQLARMGCVVFHYDMLGYADSMQFPEHRNCPRESMNGDVPGKFGFISPQATGRLQTNFGLQTWNSERALDFLLGLDGVDPKRVLVTGASGGGTQTQMISAIDDRVTASFPCVMPSTSMQGGCTCENTHLLRIGQGNIDIAAAVAPRPLGMTSADDWTIELKTKGYPDLVKVYEMVGAPKNYEAFFDIHFKHNYNHVSRTHMYSFVNRHFGLGLKDPVLEQDFEPIDKDGLTVWTEDHPAPSGDQVGEAHEKAVNRWWAEDSDAQIAKLLNPENAEALNQARTILGTAAEVMIGRRLPNPDDVSF
;
A
#
# COMPACT_ATOMS: atom_id res chain seq x y z
N MET A 1 -46.58 22.60 39.66
CA MET A 1 -46.70 22.91 41.11
C MET A 1 -45.39 23.55 41.57
N ASN A 2 -45.48 24.63 42.34
CA ASN A 2 -44.51 25.20 43.31
C ASN A 2 -43.06 24.66 43.21
N GLN A 3 -42.03 25.43 42.84
CA GLN A 3 -41.63 26.79 43.24
C GLN A 3 -41.50 27.00 44.77
N ALA A 4 -40.51 27.81 45.16
CA ALA A 4 -40.32 28.40 46.50
C ALA A 4 -39.78 27.44 47.60
N CYS A 5 -39.02 27.85 48.63
CA CYS A 5 -38.33 29.11 49.01
C CYS A 5 -37.54 28.83 50.32
N PHE A 6 -36.87 29.73 51.06
CA PHE A 6 -36.47 31.15 51.01
C PHE A 6 -35.34 31.32 52.08
N TYR A 7 -34.60 32.44 52.09
CA TYR A 7 -34.49 33.44 53.19
C TYR A 7 -33.08 34.11 53.17
N ARG A 8 -32.92 35.43 52.91
CA ARG A 8 -33.13 36.65 53.77
C ARG A 8 -32.07 36.75 54.89
N PHE A 9 -31.45 37.89 55.24
CA PHE A 9 -31.84 39.32 55.31
C PHE A 9 -30.62 40.25 54.98
N PHE A 10 -30.77 41.43 54.35
CA PHE A 10 -30.71 42.81 54.92
C PHE A 10 -29.53 43.10 55.91
N THR A 11 -28.85 44.26 55.92
CA THR A 11 -29.32 45.67 55.85
C THR A 11 -28.18 46.69 55.52
N HIS A 12 -28.55 47.84 54.92
CA HIS A 12 -27.86 49.18 54.94
C HIS A 12 -26.40 49.27 54.38
N LEU A 13 -25.89 50.41 53.88
CA LEU A 13 -26.23 51.84 54.02
C LEU A 13 -25.99 52.61 52.69
N LYS A 14 -26.56 53.81 52.53
CA LYS A 14 -26.38 54.64 51.32
C LYS A 14 -25.12 55.52 51.39
N PHE A 15 -24.38 55.62 50.30
CA PHE A 15 -23.64 56.84 49.90
C PHE A 15 -23.83 57.08 48.41
N ALA A 16 -24.14 58.32 48.04
CA ALA A 16 -24.27 58.74 46.64
C ALA A 16 -23.02 59.49 46.21
N ALA A 17 -22.45 59.10 45.07
CA ALA A 17 -21.44 59.84 44.32
C ALA A 17 -21.85 59.85 42.85
N PRO A 18 -21.57 60.93 42.09
CA PRO A 18 -22.31 61.23 40.87
C PRO A 18 -21.98 60.33 39.68
N LEU A 19 -22.99 60.10 38.83
CA LEU A 19 -22.82 59.50 37.51
C LEU A 19 -21.80 60.29 36.69
N VAL A 20 -20.63 59.71 36.44
CA VAL A 20 -19.85 60.01 35.24
C VAL A 20 -20.25 58.97 34.20
N THR A 21 -21.11 59.35 33.28
CA THR A 21 -21.40 58.56 32.07
C THR A 21 -20.17 58.59 31.16
N LEU A 22 -19.22 57.70 31.44
CA LEU A 22 -18.30 57.23 30.42
C LEU A 22 -19.12 56.51 29.37
N SER A 23 -19.47 57.23 28.31
CA SER A 23 -19.94 56.65 27.06
C SER A 23 -18.84 55.73 26.54
N ALA A 24 -18.93 54.46 26.89
CA ALA A 24 -18.15 53.41 26.25
C ALA A 24 -18.58 53.38 24.79
N ILE A 25 -17.87 54.14 23.95
CA ILE A 25 -17.87 53.93 22.51
C ILE A 25 -17.29 52.53 22.35
N SER A 26 -18.20 51.56 22.28
CA SER A 26 -17.89 50.24 21.77
C SER A 26 -17.55 50.47 20.31
N THR A 27 -16.28 50.70 20.04
CA THR A 27 -15.71 50.43 18.72
C THR A 27 -15.92 48.94 18.52
N VAL A 28 -17.07 48.61 17.93
CA VAL A 28 -17.24 47.34 17.24
C VAL A 28 -16.16 47.38 16.19
N ALA A 29 -15.04 46.72 16.46
CA ALA A 29 -14.12 46.37 15.42
C ALA A 29 -14.96 45.58 14.42
N GLU A 30 -15.13 46.11 13.20
CA GLU A 30 -15.61 45.28 12.11
C GLU A 30 -14.77 44.02 12.13
N GLU A 31 -15.41 42.85 12.23
CA GLU A 31 -14.71 41.58 12.07
C GLU A 31 -13.94 41.69 10.76
N GLY A 32 -12.60 41.69 10.85
CA GLY A 32 -11.73 42.02 9.73
C GLY A 32 -11.87 41.00 8.61
N ARG A 33 -12.89 41.15 7.78
CA ARG A 33 -13.16 40.24 6.67
C ARG A 33 -12.05 40.49 5.64
N VAL A 34 -11.20 39.49 5.50
CA VAL A 34 -10.11 39.47 4.52
C VAL A 34 -10.64 39.59 3.08
N LEU A 35 -11.94 39.33 2.88
CA LEU A 35 -12.63 39.40 1.59
C LEU A 35 -13.98 40.14 1.72
N PRO A 36 -14.44 40.82 0.66
CA PRO A 36 -15.75 41.47 0.62
C PRO A 36 -16.93 40.55 0.93
N ASP A 37 -18.04 41.12 1.37
CA ASP A 37 -19.31 40.40 1.56
C ASP A 37 -19.74 39.66 0.29
N GLY A 38 -20.06 38.37 0.45
CA GLY A 38 -20.41 37.47 -0.65
C GLY A 38 -19.22 36.88 -1.42
N GLN A 39 -17.97 37.28 -1.14
CA GLN A 39 -16.79 36.64 -1.72
C GLN A 39 -16.26 35.53 -0.81
N LEU A 40 -16.27 34.31 -1.33
CA LEU A 40 -15.53 33.20 -0.74
C LEU A 40 -14.04 33.31 -1.11
N PRO A 41 -13.11 32.82 -0.27
CA PRO A 41 -11.71 32.70 -0.66
C PRO A 41 -11.57 31.80 -1.89
N ASN A 42 -10.57 32.07 -2.72
CA ASN A 42 -10.14 31.19 -3.80
C ASN A 42 -9.42 29.96 -3.21
N ASP A 43 -10.18 29.16 -2.47
CA ASP A 43 -9.76 28.02 -1.69
C ASP A 43 -10.31 26.76 -2.36
N HIS A 44 -9.41 25.94 -2.88
CA HIS A 44 -9.75 24.69 -3.55
C HIS A 44 -10.59 23.72 -2.70
N ARG A 45 -10.60 23.87 -1.36
CA ARG A 45 -11.44 23.08 -0.44
C ARG A 45 -12.93 23.44 -0.51
N LEU A 46 -13.28 24.56 -1.17
CA LEU A 46 -14.65 25.01 -1.42
C LEU A 46 -15.15 24.62 -2.83
N GLY A 47 -14.29 24.02 -3.66
CA GLY A 47 -14.67 23.43 -4.94
C GLY A 47 -15.21 22.01 -4.81
N ASP A 48 -15.54 21.40 -5.95
CA ASP A 48 -15.99 20.00 -5.98
C ASP A 48 -14.90 19.05 -5.43
N PRO A 49 -15.26 18.03 -4.62
CA PRO A 49 -14.31 17.06 -4.10
C PRO A 49 -13.64 16.27 -5.24
N VAL A 50 -12.31 16.23 -5.24
CA VAL A 50 -11.55 15.35 -6.14
C VAL A 50 -11.78 13.90 -5.71
N THR A 51 -12.33 13.12 -6.63
CA THR A 51 -12.65 11.69 -6.50
C THR A 51 -11.50 10.82 -6.98
N LEU A 52 -11.64 9.49 -6.82
CA LEU A 52 -10.66 8.52 -7.32
C LEU A 52 -10.73 8.29 -8.85
N HIS A 53 -11.68 8.91 -9.55
CA HIS A 53 -11.94 8.75 -11.00
C HIS A 53 -11.62 10.00 -11.83
N ASP A 54 -11.07 11.05 -11.21
CA ASP A 54 -10.73 12.30 -11.88
C ASP A 54 -9.38 12.20 -12.62
N TYR A 55 -8.96 13.31 -13.23
CA TYR A 55 -7.65 13.39 -13.86
C TYR A 55 -6.55 13.69 -12.83
N HIS A 56 -5.63 12.74 -12.66
CA HIS A 56 -4.49 12.80 -11.75
C HIS A 56 -3.17 12.82 -12.54
N PRO A 57 -2.76 13.97 -13.09
CA PRO A 57 -1.50 14.09 -13.82
C PRO A 57 -0.29 13.90 -12.92
N PHE A 58 0.80 13.36 -13.49
CA PHE A 58 2.13 13.42 -12.88
C PHE A 58 2.54 14.89 -12.66
N ARG A 59 3.15 15.21 -11.51
CA ARG A 59 3.68 16.56 -11.26
C ARG A 59 5.03 16.74 -11.96
N PRO A 60 5.17 17.66 -12.95
CA PRO A 60 6.44 17.86 -13.63
C PRO A 60 7.58 18.24 -12.68
N VAL A 61 8.78 17.76 -12.99
CA VAL A 61 10.06 18.11 -12.36
C VAL A 61 11.01 18.59 -13.46
N ALA A 62 11.83 19.61 -13.19
CA ALA A 62 12.71 20.23 -14.19
C ALA A 62 14.17 19.75 -14.09
N SER A 63 14.58 19.18 -12.95
CA SER A 63 15.97 18.78 -12.71
C SER A 63 16.09 17.50 -11.87
N LYS A 64 17.23 16.83 -11.98
CA LYS A 64 17.53 15.63 -11.16
C LYS A 64 17.44 15.91 -9.66
N ALA A 65 17.87 17.09 -9.21
CA ALA A 65 17.80 17.48 -7.80
C ALA A 65 16.35 17.67 -7.33
N GLU A 66 15.49 18.29 -8.15
CA GLU A 66 14.04 18.35 -7.89
C GLU A 66 13.42 16.95 -7.86
N TRP A 67 13.80 16.06 -8.78
CA TRP A 67 13.32 14.68 -8.77
C TRP A 67 13.76 13.93 -7.50
N GLU A 68 15.03 14.03 -7.09
CA GLU A 68 15.53 13.41 -5.87
C GLU A 68 14.78 13.92 -4.62
N GLN A 69 14.42 15.21 -4.57
CA GLN A 69 13.56 15.73 -3.50
C GLN A 69 12.12 15.22 -3.62
N ARG A 70 11.53 15.27 -4.81
CA ARG A 70 10.18 14.78 -5.09
C ARG A 70 10.02 13.31 -4.72
N GLN A 71 11.02 12.49 -5.00
CA GLN A 71 11.07 11.07 -4.67
C GLN A 71 11.08 10.82 -3.16
N ARG A 72 11.83 11.62 -2.38
CA ARG A 72 11.77 11.61 -0.91
C ARG A 72 10.37 12.00 -0.43
N ASP A 73 9.83 13.11 -0.94
CA ASP A 73 8.48 13.59 -0.57
C ASP A 73 7.39 12.52 -0.83
N ILE A 74 7.49 11.77 -1.95
CA ILE A 74 6.59 10.66 -2.28
C ILE A 74 6.77 9.51 -1.27
N ARG A 75 8.01 9.09 -1.00
CA ARG A 75 8.31 8.01 -0.05
C ARG A 75 7.80 8.32 1.35
N ASP A 76 8.08 9.52 1.86
CA ASP A 76 7.66 9.96 3.19
C ASP A 76 6.13 10.03 3.28
N ARG A 77 5.46 10.53 2.23
CA ARG A 77 4.00 10.56 2.14
C ARG A 77 3.38 9.17 2.10
N VAL A 78 3.94 8.22 1.34
CA VAL A 78 3.43 6.84 1.29
C VAL A 78 3.62 6.13 2.63
N GLN A 79 4.79 6.27 3.29
CA GLN A 79 5.01 5.70 4.62
C GLN A 79 4.04 6.27 5.66
N LEU A 80 3.94 7.60 5.77
CA LEU A 80 3.08 8.24 6.75
C LEU A 80 1.59 7.92 6.52
N ALA A 81 1.11 8.02 5.28
CA ALA A 81 -0.27 7.71 4.92
C ALA A 81 -0.64 6.25 5.20
N SER A 82 0.33 5.34 5.14
CA SER A 82 0.19 3.91 5.50
C SER A 82 0.24 3.63 7.01
N GLY A 83 0.42 4.65 7.87
CA GLY A 83 0.67 4.44 9.30
C GLY A 83 2.03 3.80 9.61
N LEU A 84 2.97 3.87 8.67
CA LEU A 84 4.32 3.28 8.74
C LEU A 84 5.41 4.29 9.14
N TRP A 85 5.02 5.41 9.77
CA TRP A 85 5.94 6.46 10.19
C TRP A 85 5.62 6.98 11.61
N PRO A 86 6.46 6.68 12.62
CA PRO A 86 7.61 5.78 12.56
C PRO A 86 7.19 4.34 12.22
N MET A 87 8.13 3.55 11.69
CA MET A 87 7.85 2.16 11.28
C MET A 87 7.39 1.33 12.51
N PRO A 88 6.30 0.54 12.42
CA PRO A 88 5.84 -0.29 13.54
C PRO A 88 6.93 -1.26 14.01
N THR A 89 6.96 -1.56 15.30
CA THR A 89 7.97 -2.47 15.85
C THR A 89 7.84 -3.87 15.23
N LYS A 90 8.85 -4.30 14.47
CA LYS A 90 8.90 -5.63 13.87
C LYS A 90 9.03 -6.71 14.95
N THR A 91 8.00 -7.54 15.09
CA THR A 91 7.97 -8.73 15.95
C THR A 91 8.64 -9.93 15.26
N PRO A 92 8.88 -11.06 15.95
CA PRO A 92 9.18 -12.33 15.28
C PRO A 92 8.07 -12.71 14.30
N LEU A 93 8.43 -13.28 13.14
CA LEU A 93 7.45 -13.73 12.14
C LEU A 93 6.71 -15.01 12.58
N ASN A 94 7.32 -15.86 13.42
CA ASN A 94 6.74 -17.15 13.82
C ASN A 94 6.26 -18.00 12.62
N ALA A 95 7.02 -17.94 11.52
CA ALA A 95 6.61 -18.49 10.23
C ALA A 95 6.60 -20.02 10.22
N VAL A 96 5.50 -20.59 9.71
CA VAL A 96 5.33 -22.01 9.48
C VAL A 96 5.29 -22.26 7.98
N ILE A 97 6.15 -23.16 7.49
CA ILE A 97 6.18 -23.64 6.09
C ILE A 97 5.84 -25.13 6.12
N HIS A 98 4.75 -25.54 5.48
CA HIS A 98 4.25 -26.92 5.55
C HIS A 98 3.58 -27.41 4.25
N GLY A 99 3.15 -28.66 4.23
CA GLY A 99 2.35 -29.23 3.13
C GLY A 99 3.04 -29.18 1.77
N LYS A 100 4.33 -29.54 1.70
CA LYS A 100 5.12 -29.48 0.46
C LYS A 100 4.54 -30.39 -0.64
N VAL A 101 4.18 -29.77 -1.75
CA VAL A 101 3.74 -30.42 -2.98
C VAL A 101 4.87 -30.35 -4.01
N ASP A 102 5.35 -31.50 -4.45
CA ASP A 102 6.34 -31.59 -5.54
C ASP A 102 5.64 -31.73 -6.90
N ARG A 103 6.19 -31.08 -7.92
CA ARG A 103 5.73 -31.09 -9.32
C ARG A 103 6.88 -31.41 -10.30
N GLY A 104 8.06 -31.79 -9.79
CA GLY A 104 9.23 -32.18 -10.56
C GLY A 104 10.15 -31.02 -10.94
N ASP A 105 9.60 -29.96 -11.56
CA ASP A 105 10.34 -28.75 -11.95
C ASP A 105 10.08 -27.53 -11.04
N TYR A 106 9.09 -27.63 -10.15
CA TYR A 106 8.90 -26.71 -9.03
C TYR A 106 8.29 -27.44 -7.83
N THR A 107 8.33 -26.80 -6.66
CA THR A 107 7.57 -27.22 -5.47
C THR A 107 6.70 -26.07 -4.97
N VAL A 108 5.57 -26.39 -4.35
CA VAL A 108 4.68 -25.42 -3.70
C VAL A 108 4.50 -25.80 -2.24
N GLU A 109 4.66 -24.83 -1.34
CA GLU A 109 4.52 -25.01 0.11
C GLU A 109 3.51 -24.00 0.67
N ARG A 110 2.76 -24.41 1.69
CA ARG A 110 1.82 -23.57 2.45
C ARG A 110 2.60 -22.74 3.45
N VAL A 111 2.28 -21.45 3.58
CA VAL A 111 2.97 -20.56 4.51
C VAL A 111 1.98 -19.69 5.26
N PHE A 112 2.11 -19.64 6.58
CA PHE A 112 1.52 -18.57 7.39
C PHE A 112 2.55 -18.03 8.39
N PHE A 113 2.45 -16.73 8.72
CA PHE A 113 3.32 -16.06 9.68
C PHE A 113 2.61 -14.83 10.27
N GLU A 114 3.06 -14.36 11.42
CA GLU A 114 2.54 -13.16 12.09
C GLU A 114 3.17 -11.88 11.51
N SER A 115 2.35 -10.99 10.93
CA SER A 115 2.79 -9.64 10.59
C SER A 115 2.71 -8.69 11.80
N MET A 116 1.69 -8.90 12.64
CA MET A 116 1.51 -8.32 13.98
C MET A 116 1.10 -9.46 14.93
N PRO A 117 1.27 -9.34 16.27
CA PRO A 117 0.92 -10.42 17.20
C PRO A 117 -0.50 -10.95 17.00
N GLY A 118 -0.62 -12.24 16.73
CA GLY A 118 -1.89 -12.93 16.46
C GLY A 118 -2.54 -12.61 15.10
N HIS A 119 -1.96 -11.77 14.25
CA HIS A 119 -2.48 -11.46 12.91
C HIS A 119 -1.62 -12.10 11.83
N PHE A 120 -2.24 -13.02 11.07
CA PHE A 120 -1.55 -13.89 10.13
C PHE A 120 -1.61 -13.37 8.68
N VAL A 121 -0.44 -13.29 8.05
CA VAL A 121 -0.31 -13.28 6.60
C VAL A 121 -0.19 -14.73 6.13
N CYS A 122 -1.02 -15.11 5.17
CA CYS A 122 -1.09 -16.46 4.60
C CYS A 122 -0.64 -16.43 3.14
N GLY A 123 -0.17 -17.55 2.59
CA GLY A 123 0.28 -17.60 1.21
C GLY A 123 0.78 -18.96 0.75
N SER A 124 1.28 -18.97 -0.49
CA SER A 124 1.99 -20.11 -1.08
C SER A 124 3.37 -19.70 -1.56
N LEU A 125 4.35 -20.54 -1.21
CA LEU A 125 5.75 -20.38 -1.54
C LEU A 125 6.13 -21.37 -2.65
N TYR A 126 6.44 -20.83 -3.82
CA TYR A 126 6.85 -21.59 -4.99
C TYR A 126 8.38 -21.54 -5.10
N ARG A 127 9.02 -22.70 -5.30
CA ARG A 127 10.48 -22.83 -5.42
C ARG A 127 10.85 -23.61 -6.67
N PRO A 128 11.99 -23.31 -7.32
CA PRO A 128 12.51 -24.13 -8.41
C PRO A 128 12.87 -25.52 -7.89
N ALA A 129 12.60 -26.55 -8.69
CA ALA A 129 13.01 -27.92 -8.45
C ALA A 129 13.53 -28.54 -9.76
N GLY A 130 14.09 -29.76 -9.69
CA GLY A 130 14.57 -30.50 -10.85
C GLY A 130 15.39 -29.66 -11.82
N ASN A 131 14.98 -29.62 -13.09
CA ASN A 131 15.69 -28.88 -14.14
C ASN A 131 15.69 -27.36 -13.96
N SER A 132 14.71 -26.78 -13.26
CA SER A 132 14.64 -25.33 -13.01
C SER A 132 15.72 -24.84 -12.04
N LEU A 133 16.37 -25.75 -11.31
CA LEU A 133 17.56 -25.43 -10.53
C LEU A 133 18.75 -25.01 -11.42
N ALA A 134 18.78 -25.39 -12.70
CA ALA A 134 19.84 -24.96 -13.62
C ALA A 134 19.75 -23.46 -14.02
N VAL A 135 18.66 -22.77 -13.69
CA VAL A 135 18.39 -21.38 -14.07
C VAL A 135 18.41 -20.47 -12.84
N GLY A 136 18.82 -19.22 -13.03
CA GLY A 136 18.67 -18.14 -12.04
C GLY A 136 19.61 -18.15 -10.85
N GLU A 137 20.37 -19.23 -10.61
CA GLU A 137 21.35 -19.25 -9.53
C GLU A 137 22.59 -18.38 -9.84
N LYS A 138 23.01 -17.59 -8.86
CA LYS A 138 24.24 -16.81 -8.88
C LYS A 138 24.84 -16.81 -7.48
N ASN A 139 26.06 -17.31 -7.33
CA ASN A 139 26.76 -17.41 -6.04
C ASN A 139 25.94 -18.15 -4.96
N GLY A 140 25.28 -19.26 -5.32
CA GLY A 140 24.42 -20.02 -4.39
C GLY A 140 23.10 -19.32 -4.01
N LYS A 141 22.73 -18.23 -4.70
CA LYS A 141 21.49 -17.48 -4.44
C LYS A 141 20.63 -17.28 -5.68
N ARG A 142 19.31 -17.18 -5.48
CA ARG A 142 18.27 -17.12 -6.51
C ARG A 142 17.40 -15.87 -6.33
N PRO A 143 16.84 -15.29 -7.41
CA PRO A 143 15.97 -14.12 -7.27
C PRO A 143 14.76 -14.40 -6.39
N GLY A 144 14.36 -13.42 -5.60
CA GLY A 144 13.08 -13.41 -4.91
C GLY A 144 12.02 -12.70 -5.76
N VAL A 145 10.79 -13.22 -5.78
CA VAL A 145 9.63 -12.49 -6.31
C VAL A 145 8.51 -12.48 -5.28
N LEU A 146 8.09 -11.28 -4.90
CA LEU A 146 6.92 -11.07 -4.05
C LEU A 146 5.70 -10.77 -4.94
N CYS A 147 4.63 -11.52 -4.73
CA CYS A 147 3.45 -11.52 -5.60
C CYS A 147 2.17 -11.15 -4.83
N PRO A 148 1.92 -9.86 -4.55
CA PRO A 148 0.57 -9.44 -4.18
C PRO A 148 -0.42 -9.79 -5.31
N HIS A 149 -1.63 -10.21 -4.93
CA HIS A 149 -2.76 -10.33 -5.85
C HIS A 149 -3.69 -9.12 -5.75
N GLY A 150 -4.56 -8.94 -6.74
CA GLY A 150 -5.65 -7.97 -6.69
C GLY A 150 -6.96 -8.60 -6.22
N HIS A 151 -8.08 -7.92 -6.47
CA HIS A 151 -9.42 -8.32 -6.03
C HIS A 151 -10.05 -9.51 -6.81
N TRP A 152 -9.26 -10.54 -7.09
CA TRP A 152 -9.72 -11.78 -7.72
C TRP A 152 -10.58 -12.60 -6.73
N ASN A 153 -11.63 -13.25 -7.23
CA ASN A 153 -12.54 -14.03 -6.38
C ASN A 153 -11.78 -15.16 -5.66
N ASN A 154 -11.97 -15.32 -4.35
CA ASN A 154 -11.18 -16.24 -3.51
C ASN A 154 -9.64 -16.04 -3.53
N GLY A 155 -9.14 -14.91 -4.04
CA GLY A 155 -7.71 -14.55 -4.01
C GLY A 155 -6.81 -15.61 -4.64
N ARG A 156 -5.85 -16.11 -3.88
CA ARG A 156 -4.92 -17.18 -4.28
C ARG A 156 -5.58 -18.49 -4.73
N PHE A 157 -6.82 -18.77 -4.30
CA PHE A 157 -7.60 -19.93 -4.75
C PHE A 157 -8.43 -19.68 -6.02
N TYR A 158 -8.19 -18.58 -6.74
CA TYR A 158 -9.00 -18.21 -7.90
C TYR A 158 -9.06 -19.30 -8.97
N ASP A 159 -10.28 -19.51 -9.47
CA ASP A 159 -10.63 -20.30 -10.64
C ASP A 159 -11.65 -19.49 -11.44
N SER A 160 -11.36 -19.21 -12.71
CA SER A 160 -12.30 -18.52 -13.60
C SER A 160 -13.48 -19.40 -14.04
N GLY A 161 -13.33 -20.72 -13.91
CA GLY A 161 -14.22 -21.72 -14.47
C GLY A 161 -13.99 -21.93 -15.97
N GLU A 162 -14.13 -23.17 -16.43
CA GLU A 162 -13.86 -23.57 -17.82
C GLU A 162 -14.53 -22.66 -18.88
N PRO A 163 -15.81 -22.23 -18.76
CA PRO A 163 -16.42 -21.37 -19.76
C PRO A 163 -15.79 -19.97 -19.87
N ALA A 164 -15.18 -19.44 -18.79
CA ALA A 164 -14.45 -18.18 -18.84
C ALA A 164 -13.05 -18.38 -19.41
N ALA A 165 -12.36 -19.42 -18.95
CA ALA A 165 -11.05 -19.82 -19.45
C ALA A 165 -11.04 -20.03 -20.98
N LEU A 166 -12.05 -20.72 -21.53
CA LEU A 166 -12.19 -20.92 -22.97
C LEU A 166 -12.43 -19.60 -23.74
N ARG A 167 -13.07 -18.59 -23.14
CA ARG A 167 -13.21 -17.26 -23.77
C ARG A 167 -11.87 -16.53 -23.86
N GLU A 168 -11.10 -16.52 -22.77
CA GLU A 168 -9.75 -15.93 -22.75
C GLU A 168 -8.82 -16.59 -23.78
N ILE A 169 -8.91 -17.93 -23.94
CA ILE A 169 -8.18 -18.65 -24.99
C ILE A 169 -8.68 -18.25 -26.38
N SER A 170 -10.00 -18.14 -26.59
CA SER A 170 -10.56 -17.81 -27.92
C SER A 170 -10.17 -16.42 -28.44
N ILE A 171 -9.84 -15.47 -27.54
CA ILE A 171 -9.34 -14.13 -27.89
C ILE A 171 -7.81 -14.03 -27.87
N GLY A 172 -7.09 -15.10 -27.54
CA GLY A 172 -5.62 -15.12 -27.45
C GLY A 172 -5.04 -14.49 -26.18
N ALA A 173 -5.86 -14.19 -25.18
CA ALA A 173 -5.41 -13.70 -23.87
C ALA A 173 -4.67 -14.80 -23.08
N GLU A 174 -5.06 -16.06 -23.29
CA GLU A 174 -4.49 -17.24 -22.63
C GLU A 174 -4.20 -18.36 -23.64
N ARG A 175 -3.38 -19.33 -23.23
CA ARG A 175 -2.93 -20.44 -24.11
C ARG A 175 -3.28 -21.84 -23.63
N PHE A 176 -3.35 -22.04 -22.32
CA PHE A 176 -3.61 -23.35 -21.70
C PHE A 176 -4.84 -23.26 -20.81
N LEU A 177 -5.64 -24.32 -20.75
CA LEU A 177 -6.89 -24.32 -19.98
C LEU A 177 -6.63 -24.11 -18.48
N ASN A 178 -5.61 -24.76 -17.92
CA ASN A 178 -5.28 -24.64 -16.51
C ASN A 178 -4.71 -23.25 -16.17
N ALA A 179 -3.91 -22.65 -17.07
CA ALA A 179 -3.44 -21.27 -16.94
C ALA A 179 -4.59 -20.25 -17.01
N ALA A 180 -5.55 -20.46 -17.93
CA ALA A 180 -6.72 -19.59 -18.10
C ALA A 180 -7.74 -19.71 -16.95
N ARG A 181 -7.82 -20.88 -16.29
CA ARG A 181 -8.56 -21.06 -15.03
C ARG A 181 -7.85 -20.43 -13.85
N HIS A 182 -6.53 -20.66 -13.73
CA HIS A 182 -5.74 -20.29 -12.54
C HIS A 182 -4.56 -19.36 -12.89
N PRO A 183 -4.79 -18.15 -13.45
CA PRO A 183 -3.73 -17.26 -13.93
C PRO A 183 -2.76 -16.81 -12.82
N LEU A 184 -3.24 -16.75 -11.57
CA LEU A 184 -2.41 -16.45 -10.40
C LEU A 184 -1.42 -17.57 -10.09
N GLN A 185 -1.82 -18.84 -10.27
CA GLN A 185 -0.90 -19.99 -10.14
C GLN A 185 0.07 -20.01 -11.32
N ALA A 186 -0.42 -19.84 -12.55
CA ALA A 186 0.39 -19.79 -13.78
C ALA A 186 1.59 -18.84 -13.63
N ARG A 187 1.32 -17.61 -13.14
CA ARG A 187 2.33 -16.59 -12.83
C ARG A 187 3.44 -17.09 -11.91
N CYS A 188 3.06 -17.68 -10.78
CA CYS A 188 4.00 -18.06 -9.73
C CYS A 188 4.78 -19.33 -10.10
N ILE A 189 4.12 -20.27 -10.77
CA ILE A 189 4.70 -21.51 -11.29
C ILE A 189 5.73 -21.20 -12.37
N GLN A 190 5.43 -20.34 -13.34
CA GLN A 190 6.39 -20.01 -14.39
C GLN A 190 7.61 -19.28 -13.84
N LEU A 191 7.43 -18.35 -12.89
CA LEU A 191 8.56 -17.70 -12.21
C LEU A 191 9.43 -18.70 -11.42
N ALA A 192 8.82 -19.70 -10.76
CA ALA A 192 9.57 -20.79 -10.13
C ALA A 192 10.33 -21.63 -11.16
N ARG A 193 9.70 -21.94 -12.31
CA ARG A 193 10.35 -22.63 -13.44
C ARG A 193 11.53 -21.84 -14.04
N MET A 194 11.47 -20.51 -13.95
CA MET A 194 12.56 -19.58 -14.32
C MET A 194 13.67 -19.48 -13.27
N GLY A 195 13.63 -20.27 -12.19
CA GLY A 195 14.69 -20.30 -11.17
C GLY A 195 14.50 -19.35 -9.99
N CYS A 196 13.38 -18.62 -9.92
CA CYS A 196 13.08 -17.66 -8.86
C CYS A 196 12.37 -18.32 -7.66
N VAL A 197 12.62 -17.85 -6.44
CA VAL A 197 11.80 -18.17 -5.26
C VAL A 197 10.65 -17.17 -5.22
N VAL A 198 9.40 -17.64 -5.22
CA VAL A 198 8.21 -16.79 -5.36
C VAL A 198 7.32 -16.93 -4.14
N PHE A 199 6.98 -15.82 -3.49
CA PHE A 199 5.99 -15.80 -2.42
C PHE A 199 4.73 -15.04 -2.86
N HIS A 200 3.62 -15.77 -2.96
CA HIS A 200 2.30 -15.25 -3.30
C HIS A 200 1.44 -15.27 -2.04
N TYR A 201 1.15 -14.09 -1.50
CA TYR A 201 0.45 -13.92 -0.24
C TYR A 201 -0.93 -13.32 -0.42
N ASP A 202 -1.78 -13.62 0.55
CA ASP A 202 -3.19 -13.26 0.53
C ASP A 202 -3.38 -11.79 0.94
N MET A 203 -4.25 -11.09 0.21
CA MET A 203 -4.76 -9.80 0.67
C MET A 203 -5.63 -9.97 1.92
N LEU A 204 -5.73 -8.91 2.72
CA LEU A 204 -6.65 -8.82 3.84
C LEU A 204 -8.08 -9.16 3.39
N GLY A 205 -8.71 -10.14 4.05
CA GLY A 205 -10.05 -10.60 3.72
C GLY A 205 -10.15 -11.46 2.45
N TYR A 206 -9.06 -12.08 2.02
CA TYR A 206 -9.04 -13.05 0.92
C TYR A 206 -8.40 -14.38 1.32
N ALA A 207 -8.80 -15.45 0.62
CA ALA A 207 -8.29 -16.81 0.75
C ALA A 207 -8.21 -17.28 2.21
N ASP A 208 -7.03 -17.43 2.80
CA ASP A 208 -6.86 -17.86 4.20
C ASP A 208 -6.76 -16.68 5.20
N SER A 209 -6.53 -15.46 4.71
CA SER A 209 -6.38 -14.21 5.49
C SER A 209 -7.74 -13.63 5.94
N MET A 210 -8.58 -14.47 6.53
CA MET A 210 -10.00 -14.19 6.81
C MET A 210 -10.31 -13.75 8.25
N GLN A 211 -9.30 -13.37 9.04
CA GLN A 211 -9.51 -13.00 10.45
C GLN A 211 -10.46 -11.81 10.63
N PHE A 212 -10.44 -10.82 9.73
CA PHE A 212 -11.55 -9.89 9.52
C PHE A 212 -11.69 -9.63 8.02
N PRO A 213 -12.75 -10.12 7.37
CA PRO A 213 -12.85 -10.04 5.92
C PRO A 213 -13.26 -8.66 5.40
N GLU A 214 -13.80 -7.80 6.27
CA GLU A 214 -14.37 -6.52 5.87
C GLU A 214 -13.29 -5.45 5.61
N HIS A 215 -13.05 -5.18 4.33
CA HIS A 215 -12.14 -4.14 3.84
C HIS A 215 -12.76 -3.29 2.71
N ARG A 216 -14.08 -3.39 2.50
CA ARG A 216 -14.82 -2.74 1.40
C ARG A 216 -15.90 -1.79 1.92
N ASN A 217 -16.69 -2.23 2.90
CA ASN A 217 -17.81 -1.50 3.45
C ASN A 217 -17.41 -0.82 4.77
N CYS A 218 -17.35 0.51 4.78
CA CYS A 218 -17.00 1.32 5.95
C CYS A 218 -17.75 2.67 5.91
N PRO A 219 -17.96 3.33 7.07
CA PRO A 219 -17.57 2.95 8.44
C PRO A 219 -18.63 2.11 9.18
N ARG A 220 -18.26 1.54 10.34
CA ARG A 220 -19.12 0.73 11.23
C ARG A 220 -19.25 1.37 12.61
N GLU A 221 -20.47 1.62 13.08
CA GLU A 221 -20.72 2.27 14.38
C GLU A 221 -20.17 1.49 15.58
N SER A 222 -20.28 0.15 15.56
CA SER A 222 -19.70 -0.78 16.55
C SER A 222 -18.17 -0.67 16.71
N MET A 223 -17.49 0.00 15.78
CA MET A 223 -16.03 0.12 15.70
C MET A 223 -15.53 1.54 16.02
N ASN A 224 -16.37 2.46 16.50
CA ASN A 224 -16.04 3.89 16.70
C ASN A 224 -15.75 4.29 18.16
N GLY A 225 -15.21 3.38 18.97
CA GLY A 225 -14.80 3.69 20.35
C GLY A 225 -13.68 4.72 20.44
N ASP A 226 -13.55 5.38 21.59
CA ASP A 226 -12.64 6.52 21.80
C ASP A 226 -11.23 6.14 22.30
N VAL A 227 -11.05 4.91 22.82
CA VAL A 227 -9.78 4.42 23.39
C VAL A 227 -9.26 3.16 22.69
N PRO A 228 -7.92 2.89 22.69
CA PRO A 228 -7.34 1.71 22.05
C PRO A 228 -8.03 0.40 22.46
N GLY A 229 -8.31 -0.46 21.46
CA GLY A 229 -9.06 -1.70 21.67
C GLY A 229 -10.58 -1.54 21.80
N LYS A 230 -11.11 -0.32 21.65
CA LYS A 230 -12.55 -0.06 21.46
C LYS A 230 -12.88 0.39 20.04
N PHE A 231 -11.87 0.66 19.20
CA PHE A 231 -12.05 0.98 17.79
C PHE A 231 -11.35 0.01 16.84
N GLY A 232 -11.86 -0.07 15.60
CA GLY A 232 -11.30 -0.86 14.51
C GLY A 232 -10.80 0.01 13.36
N PHE A 233 -10.43 -0.64 12.26
CA PHE A 233 -9.97 0.06 11.07
C PHE A 233 -11.09 0.88 10.44
N ILE A 234 -10.74 2.07 9.93
CA ILE A 234 -11.66 3.02 9.27
C ILE A 234 -12.73 3.59 10.24
N SER A 235 -12.49 3.46 11.55
CA SER A 235 -13.06 4.37 12.56
C SER A 235 -12.42 5.77 12.46
N PRO A 236 -13.04 6.82 13.03
CA PRO A 236 -12.43 8.14 13.15
C PRO A 236 -11.08 8.11 13.90
N GLN A 237 -10.99 7.30 14.95
CA GLN A 237 -9.80 7.18 15.81
C GLN A 237 -8.63 6.48 15.10
N ALA A 238 -8.90 5.38 14.38
CA ALA A 238 -7.89 4.71 13.56
C ALA A 238 -7.46 5.59 12.38
N THR A 239 -8.41 6.28 11.74
CA THR A 239 -8.15 7.28 10.69
C THR A 239 -7.26 8.42 11.18
N GLY A 240 -7.53 8.99 12.36
CA GLY A 240 -6.72 10.04 12.97
C GLY A 240 -5.30 9.58 13.33
N ARG A 241 -5.10 8.28 13.58
CA ARG A 241 -3.79 7.63 13.76
C ARG A 241 -3.15 7.14 12.43
N LEU A 242 -3.80 7.34 11.29
CA LEU A 242 -3.42 6.80 9.96
C LEU A 242 -3.32 5.25 9.90
N GLN A 243 -3.89 4.57 10.88
CA GLN A 243 -3.96 3.12 10.98
C GLN A 243 -5.20 2.64 10.19
N THR A 244 -4.99 2.15 8.99
CA THR A 244 -6.08 1.83 8.03
C THR A 244 -5.90 0.44 7.42
N ASN A 245 -6.93 -0.09 6.76
CA ASN A 245 -6.84 -1.35 6.01
C ASN A 245 -5.76 -1.29 4.92
N PHE A 246 -5.63 -0.15 4.23
CA PHE A 246 -4.51 0.11 3.32
C PHE A 246 -3.16 0.05 4.06
N GLY A 247 -3.04 0.71 5.21
CA GLY A 247 -1.83 0.67 6.02
C GLY A 247 -1.44 -0.75 6.43
N LEU A 248 -2.40 -1.54 6.93
CA LEU A 248 -2.17 -2.94 7.28
C LEU A 248 -1.79 -3.79 6.08
N GLN A 249 -2.41 -3.56 4.91
CA GLN A 249 -2.05 -4.27 3.68
C GLN A 249 -0.62 -3.95 3.21
N THR A 250 -0.19 -2.69 3.33
CA THR A 250 1.19 -2.26 3.04
C THR A 250 2.16 -2.84 4.07
N TRP A 251 1.81 -2.88 5.36
CA TRP A 251 2.58 -3.56 6.41
C TRP A 251 2.72 -5.06 6.14
N ASN A 252 1.63 -5.75 5.80
CA ASN A 252 1.64 -7.16 5.44
C ASN A 252 2.57 -7.42 4.23
N SER A 253 2.69 -6.46 3.31
CA SER A 253 3.62 -6.50 2.18
C SER A 253 5.09 -6.35 2.62
N GLU A 254 5.39 -5.41 3.53
CA GLU A 254 6.71 -5.25 4.17
C GLU A 254 7.14 -6.50 4.94
N ARG A 255 6.21 -7.13 5.65
CA ARG A 255 6.46 -8.36 6.42
C ARG A 255 6.55 -9.61 5.55
N ALA A 256 5.85 -9.65 4.43
CA ALA A 256 6.03 -10.67 3.39
C ALA A 256 7.39 -10.54 2.67
N LEU A 257 7.90 -9.32 2.52
CA LEU A 257 9.25 -9.06 2.02
C LEU A 257 10.32 -9.48 3.04
N ASP A 258 10.12 -9.20 4.34
CA ASP A 258 10.96 -9.72 5.42
C ASP A 258 11.00 -11.27 5.41
N PHE A 259 9.85 -11.93 5.27
CA PHE A 259 9.77 -13.38 5.16
C PHE A 259 10.56 -13.91 3.96
N LEU A 260 10.28 -13.39 2.75
CA LEU A 260 10.93 -13.83 1.51
C LEU A 260 12.46 -13.67 1.56
N LEU A 261 12.96 -12.55 2.12
CA LEU A 261 14.39 -12.28 2.24
C LEU A 261 15.07 -12.99 3.41
N GLY A 262 14.29 -13.48 4.39
CA GLY A 262 14.77 -14.36 5.45
C GLY A 262 14.95 -15.82 5.03
N LEU A 263 14.49 -16.21 3.83
CA LEU A 263 14.66 -17.56 3.32
C LEU A 263 16.09 -17.83 2.82
N ASP A 264 16.65 -18.96 3.24
CA ASP A 264 17.94 -19.45 2.73
C ASP A 264 17.93 -19.55 1.19
N GLY A 265 19.03 -19.10 0.58
CA GLY A 265 19.20 -19.11 -0.87
C GLY A 265 18.52 -17.96 -1.63
N VAL A 266 17.78 -17.06 -0.99
CA VAL A 266 17.23 -15.87 -1.68
C VAL A 266 18.30 -14.76 -1.82
N ASP A 267 18.33 -14.12 -2.99
CA ASP A 267 19.25 -13.05 -3.35
C ASP A 267 18.64 -11.67 -3.08
N PRO A 268 19.08 -10.95 -2.02
CA PRO A 268 18.57 -9.60 -1.73
C PRO A 268 18.97 -8.55 -2.77
N LYS A 269 19.77 -8.91 -3.79
CA LYS A 269 20.11 -8.03 -4.92
C LYS A 269 19.30 -8.31 -6.18
N ARG A 270 18.38 -9.27 -6.16
CA ARG A 270 17.47 -9.63 -7.27
C ARG A 270 16.08 -9.94 -6.72
N VAL A 271 15.40 -8.89 -6.32
CA VAL A 271 14.05 -8.90 -5.73
C VAL A 271 13.07 -8.16 -6.65
N LEU A 272 12.01 -8.83 -7.08
CA LEU A 272 10.89 -8.26 -7.82
C LEU A 272 9.68 -8.15 -6.91
N VAL A 273 8.88 -7.09 -7.06
CA VAL A 273 7.46 -7.12 -6.64
C VAL A 273 6.57 -7.00 -7.87
N THR A 274 5.54 -7.86 -7.98
CA THR A 274 4.58 -7.79 -9.08
C THR A 274 3.17 -8.24 -8.71
N GLY A 275 2.18 -7.47 -9.15
CA GLY A 275 0.75 -7.67 -8.88
C GLY A 275 -0.10 -6.90 -9.87
N ALA A 276 -1.35 -7.32 -10.02
CA ALA A 276 -2.34 -6.67 -10.88
C ALA A 276 -3.46 -6.01 -10.07
N SER A 277 -4.07 -4.94 -10.59
CA SER A 277 -5.18 -4.24 -9.93
C SER A 277 -4.75 -3.73 -8.53
N GLY A 278 -5.52 -4.00 -7.47
CA GLY A 278 -5.10 -3.74 -6.08
C GLY A 278 -3.74 -4.36 -5.69
N GLY A 279 -3.33 -5.47 -6.32
CA GLY A 279 -1.97 -6.00 -6.15
C GLY A 279 -0.91 -5.16 -6.87
N GLY A 280 -1.29 -4.50 -7.96
CA GLY A 280 -0.48 -3.46 -8.62
C GLY A 280 -0.43 -2.17 -7.80
N THR A 281 -1.48 -1.83 -7.07
CA THR A 281 -1.46 -0.75 -6.06
C THR A 281 -0.42 -1.06 -4.99
N GLN A 282 -0.52 -2.23 -4.36
CA GLN A 282 0.44 -2.67 -3.33
C GLN A 282 1.87 -2.82 -3.87
N THR A 283 2.04 -3.28 -5.12
CA THR A 283 3.33 -3.30 -5.82
C THR A 283 3.97 -1.91 -5.89
N GLN A 284 3.20 -0.88 -6.28
CA GLN A 284 3.69 0.50 -6.31
C GLN A 284 4.07 1.00 -4.91
N MET A 285 3.23 0.77 -3.89
CA MET A 285 3.48 1.26 -2.53
C MET A 285 4.77 0.68 -1.93
N ILE A 286 4.90 -0.66 -1.89
CA ILE A 286 6.09 -1.28 -1.27
C ILE A 286 7.37 -0.97 -2.05
N SER A 287 7.29 -0.89 -3.39
CA SER A 287 8.46 -0.54 -4.21
C SER A 287 8.92 0.90 -4.02
N ALA A 288 8.02 1.84 -3.72
CA ALA A 288 8.38 3.23 -3.46
C ALA A 288 9.09 3.42 -2.10
N ILE A 289 8.69 2.66 -1.09
CA ILE A 289 9.17 2.83 0.30
C ILE A 289 10.36 1.94 0.68
N ASP A 290 10.49 0.75 0.08
CA ASP A 290 11.57 -0.19 0.39
C ASP A 290 12.59 -0.31 -0.75
N ASP A 291 13.85 -0.03 -0.45
CA ASP A 291 14.99 -0.12 -1.37
C ASP A 291 15.51 -1.56 -1.58
N ARG A 292 15.09 -2.53 -0.74
CA ARG A 292 15.33 -3.98 -0.93
C ARG A 292 14.58 -4.52 -2.15
N VAL A 293 13.50 -3.86 -2.57
CA VAL A 293 12.83 -4.15 -3.84
C VAL A 293 13.75 -3.64 -4.97
N THR A 294 14.38 -4.54 -5.72
CA THR A 294 15.35 -4.15 -6.76
C THR A 294 14.72 -3.90 -8.13
N ALA A 295 13.49 -4.37 -8.35
CA ALA A 295 12.71 -4.18 -9.56
C ALA A 295 11.20 -4.19 -9.24
N SER A 296 10.39 -3.45 -10.00
CA SER A 296 8.95 -3.35 -9.80
C SER A 296 8.20 -3.64 -11.11
N PHE A 297 7.09 -4.40 -11.04
CA PHE A 297 6.21 -4.64 -12.18
C PHE A 297 4.71 -4.57 -11.78
N PRO A 298 4.14 -3.37 -11.57
CA PRO A 298 2.70 -3.20 -11.40
C PRO A 298 1.94 -3.40 -12.72
N CYS A 299 1.04 -4.37 -12.74
CA CYS A 299 0.21 -4.74 -13.88
C CYS A 299 -1.17 -4.04 -13.78
N VAL A 300 -1.66 -3.48 -14.88
CA VAL A 300 -3.01 -2.88 -15.02
C VAL A 300 -3.47 -1.99 -13.85
N MET A 301 -2.58 -1.14 -13.34
CA MET A 301 -2.89 -0.24 -12.23
C MET A 301 -2.32 1.20 -12.34
N PRO A 302 -1.08 1.44 -12.82
CA PRO A 302 -0.58 2.79 -12.97
C PRO A 302 -1.41 3.56 -14.02
N SER A 303 -2.15 4.59 -13.59
CA SER A 303 -2.91 5.46 -14.50
C SER A 303 -3.10 6.87 -13.93
N THR A 304 -3.50 7.79 -14.80
CA THR A 304 -3.89 9.18 -14.46
C THR A 304 -5.40 9.35 -14.32
N SER A 305 -6.19 8.28 -14.28
CA SER A 305 -7.66 8.29 -14.45
C SER A 305 -8.42 7.47 -13.39
N MET A 306 -7.71 6.64 -12.62
CA MET A 306 -8.27 5.84 -11.54
C MET A 306 -7.19 5.59 -10.49
N GLN A 307 -7.49 5.82 -9.21
CA GLN A 307 -6.47 5.81 -8.15
C GLN A 307 -6.45 4.54 -7.29
N GLY A 308 -7.55 3.78 -7.27
CA GLY A 308 -7.77 2.53 -6.54
C GLY A 308 -9.24 2.45 -6.15
N GLY A 309 -9.89 1.29 -6.27
CA GLY A 309 -11.33 1.15 -6.03
C GLY A 309 -11.71 0.81 -4.58
N CYS A 310 -10.75 0.36 -3.77
CA CYS A 310 -11.00 -0.19 -2.45
C CYS A 310 -10.30 0.58 -1.31
N THR A 311 -10.73 0.35 -0.07
CA THR A 311 -10.12 0.94 1.14
C THR A 311 -8.78 0.30 1.52
N CYS A 312 -8.42 -0.84 0.89
CA CYS A 312 -7.07 -1.41 0.94
C CYS A 312 -6.12 -0.85 -0.15
N GLU A 313 -6.62 0.05 -1.01
CA GLU A 313 -5.88 0.72 -2.09
C GLU A 313 -5.72 2.23 -1.86
N ASN A 314 -6.52 2.81 -0.97
CA ASN A 314 -6.55 4.23 -0.67
C ASN A 314 -6.55 4.47 0.84
N THR A 315 -5.98 5.60 1.23
CA THR A 315 -5.97 6.12 2.60
C THR A 315 -5.85 7.64 2.56
N HIS A 316 -6.08 8.27 3.70
CA HIS A 316 -5.94 9.71 3.91
C HIS A 316 -4.50 10.15 3.61
N LEU A 317 -4.33 11.41 3.17
CA LEU A 317 -3.05 12.05 2.82
C LEU A 317 -2.26 11.45 1.64
N LEU A 318 -2.56 10.23 1.17
CA LEU A 318 -1.78 9.49 0.17
C LEU A 318 -1.61 10.22 -1.18
N ARG A 319 -2.68 10.85 -1.68
CA ARG A 319 -2.74 11.45 -3.03
C ARG A 319 -2.71 12.99 -3.05
N ILE A 320 -2.37 13.62 -1.93
CA ILE A 320 -2.26 15.08 -1.88
C ILE A 320 -1.06 15.53 -2.71
N GLY A 321 -1.34 16.07 -3.90
CA GLY A 321 -0.33 16.53 -4.85
C GLY A 321 0.53 15.40 -5.45
N GLN A 322 0.03 14.16 -5.55
CA GLN A 322 0.66 13.04 -6.24
C GLN A 322 -0.37 11.98 -6.67
N GLY A 323 -0.17 11.32 -7.81
CA GLY A 323 -1.01 10.22 -8.30
C GLY A 323 -0.28 8.86 -8.36
N ASN A 324 -0.93 7.85 -8.93
CA ASN A 324 -0.32 6.53 -9.18
C ASN A 324 0.99 6.64 -9.98
N ILE A 325 1.04 7.51 -11.00
CA ILE A 325 2.23 7.69 -11.83
C ILE A 325 3.42 8.23 -11.03
N ASP A 326 3.21 9.20 -10.12
CA ASP A 326 4.27 9.69 -9.24
C ASP A 326 4.82 8.58 -8.33
N ILE A 327 3.94 7.76 -7.75
CA ILE A 327 4.31 6.67 -6.85
C ILE A 327 5.07 5.56 -7.60
N ALA A 328 4.62 5.20 -8.81
CA ALA A 328 5.36 4.29 -9.68
C ALA A 328 6.72 4.87 -10.09
N ALA A 329 6.81 6.16 -10.40
CA ALA A 329 8.04 6.84 -10.77
C ALA A 329 9.10 6.79 -9.63
N ALA A 330 8.69 6.80 -8.36
CA ALA A 330 9.57 6.73 -7.19
C ALA A 330 10.42 5.44 -7.09
N VAL A 331 10.22 4.47 -7.99
CA VAL A 331 11.12 3.32 -8.19
C VAL A 331 12.46 3.72 -8.82
N ALA A 332 12.49 4.77 -9.65
CA ALA A 332 13.66 5.20 -10.41
C ALA A 332 14.90 5.44 -9.51
N PRO A 333 16.12 5.05 -9.91
CA PRO A 333 16.52 4.50 -11.21
C PRO A 333 16.40 2.97 -11.31
N ARG A 334 15.77 2.27 -10.35
CA ARG A 334 15.60 0.81 -10.40
C ARG A 334 14.68 0.40 -11.56
N PRO A 335 14.81 -0.82 -12.12
CA PRO A 335 13.90 -1.32 -13.15
C PRO A 335 12.40 -1.23 -12.79
N LEU A 336 11.61 -0.62 -13.66
CA LEU A 336 10.16 -0.50 -13.59
C LEU A 336 9.52 -0.95 -14.91
N GLY A 337 8.83 -2.08 -14.89
CA GLY A 337 7.96 -2.51 -15.98
C GLY A 337 6.48 -2.25 -15.64
N MET A 338 5.61 -2.13 -16.64
CA MET A 338 4.16 -2.09 -16.42
C MET A 338 3.37 -2.53 -17.65
N THR A 339 2.10 -2.89 -17.46
CA THR A 339 1.17 -3.18 -18.55
C THR A 339 -0.11 -2.36 -18.41
N SER A 340 -0.74 -2.05 -19.55
CA SER A 340 -2.09 -1.50 -19.61
C SER A 340 -3.06 -2.43 -20.35
N ALA A 341 -4.35 -2.23 -20.12
CA ALA A 341 -5.44 -2.98 -20.73
C ALA A 341 -6.58 -2.01 -21.13
N ASP A 342 -7.66 -2.57 -21.69
CA ASP A 342 -8.94 -1.88 -21.92
C ASP A 342 -9.71 -1.75 -20.58
N ASP A 343 -9.16 -0.87 -19.74
CA ASP A 343 -9.63 -0.43 -18.44
C ASP A 343 -9.14 1.01 -18.15
N TRP A 344 -9.06 1.43 -16.89
CA TRP A 344 -8.56 2.76 -16.53
C TRP A 344 -7.13 3.07 -17.02
N THR A 345 -6.30 2.05 -17.27
CA THR A 345 -4.94 2.19 -17.80
C THR A 345 -4.88 2.44 -19.31
N ILE A 346 -6.01 2.42 -20.04
CA ILE A 346 -6.05 2.55 -21.51
C ILE A 346 -5.33 3.79 -22.05
N GLU A 347 -5.34 4.90 -21.31
CA GLU A 347 -4.66 6.15 -21.69
C GLU A 347 -3.17 6.21 -21.29
N LEU A 348 -2.62 5.20 -20.60
CA LEU A 348 -1.27 5.23 -20.03
C LEU A 348 -0.18 5.61 -21.05
N LYS A 349 -0.34 5.16 -22.31
CA LYS A 349 0.56 5.46 -23.42
C LYS A 349 0.69 6.95 -23.71
N THR A 350 -0.38 7.72 -23.54
CA THR A 350 -0.46 9.15 -23.85
C THR A 350 -0.45 10.03 -22.59
N LYS A 351 -0.84 9.49 -21.43
CA LYS A 351 -0.89 10.18 -20.14
C LYS A 351 -0.16 9.36 -19.07
N GLY A 352 0.92 9.89 -18.51
CA GLY A 352 1.71 9.22 -17.46
C GLY A 352 2.95 8.49 -17.97
N TYR A 353 2.86 7.60 -18.96
CA TYR A 353 4.07 6.95 -19.51
C TYR A 353 5.10 7.95 -20.08
N PRO A 354 4.71 8.99 -20.85
CA PRO A 354 5.67 9.99 -21.31
C PRO A 354 6.39 10.75 -20.18
N ASP A 355 5.81 10.79 -18.98
CA ASP A 355 6.41 11.45 -17.83
C ASP A 355 7.39 10.52 -17.10
N LEU A 356 7.09 9.23 -17.03
CA LEU A 356 8.04 8.19 -16.59
C LEU A 356 9.29 8.18 -17.48
N VAL A 357 9.12 8.23 -18.81
CA VAL A 357 10.26 8.33 -19.76
C VAL A 357 11.19 9.49 -19.39
N LYS A 358 10.65 10.70 -19.21
CA LYS A 358 11.44 11.89 -18.84
C LYS A 358 12.16 11.72 -17.51
N VAL A 359 11.52 11.13 -16.50
CA VAL A 359 12.16 10.86 -15.19
C VAL A 359 13.34 9.91 -15.35
N TYR A 360 13.18 8.79 -16.07
CA TYR A 360 14.24 7.81 -16.25
C TYR A 360 15.40 8.32 -17.13
N GLU A 361 15.11 9.12 -18.15
CA GLU A 361 16.14 9.83 -18.93
C GLU A 361 16.90 10.83 -18.04
N MET A 362 16.19 11.63 -17.24
CA MET A 362 16.76 12.65 -16.34
C MET A 362 17.68 12.06 -15.26
N VAL A 363 17.35 10.89 -14.70
CA VAL A 363 18.23 10.21 -13.73
C VAL A 363 19.34 9.36 -14.37
N GLY A 364 19.41 9.31 -15.71
CA GLY A 364 20.44 8.57 -16.44
C GLY A 364 20.22 7.05 -16.52
N ALA A 365 18.97 6.59 -16.41
CA ALA A 365 18.61 5.17 -16.41
C ALA A 365 17.66 4.75 -17.58
N PRO A 366 17.92 5.15 -18.85
CA PRO A 366 16.96 5.00 -19.94
C PRO A 366 16.70 3.55 -20.42
N LYS A 367 17.30 2.55 -19.75
CA LYS A 367 17.09 1.10 -20.00
C LYS A 367 16.35 0.40 -18.87
N ASN A 368 15.92 1.15 -17.85
CA ASN A 368 15.28 0.64 -16.64
C ASN A 368 13.78 0.98 -16.57
N TYR A 369 13.16 1.38 -17.68
CA TYR A 369 11.71 1.50 -17.78
C TYR A 369 11.18 0.76 -19.02
N GLU A 370 10.00 0.17 -18.91
CA GLU A 370 9.22 -0.28 -20.06
C GLU A 370 7.72 -0.32 -19.75
N ALA A 371 6.88 -0.11 -20.76
CA ALA A 371 5.44 -0.26 -20.66
C ALA A 371 4.89 -0.97 -21.89
N PHE A 372 3.94 -1.88 -21.68
CA PHE A 372 3.28 -2.67 -22.71
C PHE A 372 1.79 -2.33 -22.74
N PHE A 373 1.26 -2.06 -23.93
CA PHE A 373 -0.06 -1.44 -24.09
C PHE A 373 -1.07 -2.43 -24.68
N ASP A 374 -1.43 -3.44 -23.90
CA ASP A 374 -2.27 -4.58 -24.30
C ASP A 374 -3.78 -4.22 -24.31
N ILE A 375 -4.11 -3.03 -24.81
CA ILE A 375 -5.43 -2.36 -24.75
C ILE A 375 -6.53 -3.01 -25.61
N HIS A 376 -6.34 -4.25 -26.03
CA HIS A 376 -7.35 -5.09 -26.70
C HIS A 376 -7.89 -6.20 -25.79
N PHE A 377 -7.23 -6.44 -24.64
CA PHE A 377 -7.76 -7.28 -23.56
C PHE A 377 -8.39 -6.41 -22.48
N LYS A 378 -9.44 -6.89 -21.83
CA LYS A 378 -10.03 -6.27 -20.63
C LYS A 378 -9.10 -6.39 -19.42
N HIS A 379 -9.42 -5.75 -18.30
CA HIS A 379 -8.67 -5.79 -17.05
C HIS A 379 -8.19 -7.21 -16.66
N ASN A 380 -6.88 -7.46 -16.62
CA ASN A 380 -6.32 -8.81 -16.56
C ASN A 380 -4.93 -8.90 -15.89
N TYR A 381 -4.43 -10.12 -15.72
CA TYR A 381 -2.98 -10.41 -15.76
C TYR A 381 -2.75 -11.70 -16.56
N ASN A 382 -3.06 -11.61 -17.85
CA ASN A 382 -3.16 -12.73 -18.79
C ASN A 382 -1.79 -13.21 -19.32
N HIS A 383 -1.77 -14.23 -20.18
CA HIS A 383 -0.53 -14.80 -20.73
C HIS A 383 0.36 -13.75 -21.42
N VAL A 384 -0.22 -12.77 -22.12
CA VAL A 384 0.52 -11.74 -22.86
C VAL A 384 1.23 -10.79 -21.88
N SER A 385 0.47 -10.19 -20.96
CA SER A 385 1.03 -9.35 -19.89
C SER A 385 2.00 -10.11 -18.97
N ARG A 386 1.77 -11.41 -18.71
CA ARG A 386 2.72 -12.27 -17.97
C ARG A 386 4.01 -12.51 -18.75
N THR A 387 3.94 -12.75 -20.06
CA THR A 387 5.11 -12.93 -20.95
C THR A 387 6.00 -11.68 -21.00
N HIS A 388 5.38 -10.49 -20.98
CA HIS A 388 6.11 -9.23 -20.82
C HIS A 388 6.89 -9.18 -19.50
N MET A 389 6.24 -9.50 -18.38
CA MET A 389 6.91 -9.56 -17.07
C MET A 389 8.00 -10.64 -17.00
N TYR A 390 7.81 -11.83 -17.58
CA TYR A 390 8.86 -12.85 -17.62
C TYR A 390 10.10 -12.38 -18.40
N SER A 391 9.89 -11.67 -19.51
CA SER A 391 10.99 -11.11 -20.32
C SER A 391 11.72 -9.99 -19.57
N PHE A 392 10.99 -9.13 -18.84
CA PHE A 392 11.56 -8.14 -17.91
C PHE A 392 12.45 -8.81 -16.86
N VAL A 393 11.94 -9.81 -16.15
CA VAL A 393 12.65 -10.55 -15.11
C VAL A 393 13.87 -11.28 -15.67
N ASN A 394 13.73 -11.94 -16.82
CA ASN A 394 14.82 -12.63 -17.52
C ASN A 394 16.02 -11.71 -17.76
N ARG A 395 15.77 -10.51 -18.31
CA ARG A 395 16.83 -9.51 -18.56
C ARG A 395 17.39 -8.92 -17.28
N HIS A 396 16.55 -8.37 -16.39
CA HIS A 396 17.03 -7.59 -15.25
C HIS A 396 17.68 -8.46 -14.15
N PHE A 397 17.32 -9.74 -14.02
CA PHE A 397 17.96 -10.68 -13.11
C PHE A 397 19.00 -11.60 -13.78
N GLY A 398 19.19 -11.46 -15.10
CA GLY A 398 20.20 -12.16 -15.88
C GLY A 398 20.02 -13.68 -15.88
N LEU A 399 18.79 -14.15 -16.11
CA LEU A 399 18.45 -15.58 -16.03
C LEU A 399 18.98 -16.39 -17.23
N GLY A 400 19.29 -15.73 -18.34
CA GLY A 400 19.88 -16.35 -19.53
C GLY A 400 18.91 -17.19 -20.36
N LEU A 401 17.60 -17.05 -20.14
CA LEU A 401 16.57 -17.72 -20.93
C LEU A 401 16.43 -17.07 -22.30
N LYS A 402 15.99 -17.86 -23.29
CA LYS A 402 15.66 -17.35 -24.62
C LYS A 402 14.33 -16.61 -24.58
N ASP A 403 14.33 -15.34 -24.99
CA ASP A 403 13.10 -14.56 -25.15
C ASP A 403 12.35 -14.93 -26.45
N PRO A 404 11.01 -14.82 -26.47
CA PRO A 404 10.15 -14.55 -25.32
C PRO A 404 10.11 -15.77 -24.37
N VAL A 405 10.16 -15.53 -23.07
CA VAL A 405 10.00 -16.60 -22.07
C VAL A 405 8.53 -17.01 -22.01
N LEU A 406 8.21 -18.14 -22.63
CA LEU A 406 6.85 -18.65 -22.72
C LEU A 406 6.51 -19.60 -21.58
N GLU A 407 5.27 -19.50 -21.10
CA GLU A 407 4.70 -20.45 -20.14
C GLU A 407 4.61 -21.86 -20.70
N GLN A 408 4.71 -22.82 -19.77
CA GLN A 408 4.34 -24.22 -19.97
C GLN A 408 3.08 -24.52 -19.14
N ASP A 409 2.29 -25.51 -19.56
CA ASP A 409 1.11 -25.93 -18.81
C ASP A 409 1.47 -26.56 -17.44
N PHE A 410 0.48 -26.71 -16.57
CA PHE A 410 0.67 -27.26 -15.22
C PHE A 410 -0.60 -27.93 -14.70
N GLU A 411 -0.44 -28.88 -13.79
CA GLU A 411 -1.56 -29.42 -13.00
C GLU A 411 -1.86 -28.47 -11.84
N PRO A 412 -3.05 -27.83 -11.81
CA PRO A 412 -3.40 -26.86 -10.78
C PRO A 412 -3.48 -27.53 -9.41
N ILE A 413 -3.22 -26.75 -8.37
CA ILE A 413 -3.49 -27.15 -6.99
C ILE A 413 -4.83 -26.51 -6.60
N ASP A 414 -5.76 -27.31 -6.09
CA ASP A 414 -7.05 -26.83 -5.63
C ASP A 414 -6.96 -26.11 -4.27
N LYS A 415 -8.11 -25.66 -3.75
CA LYS A 415 -8.18 -24.98 -2.45
C LYS A 415 -7.65 -25.85 -1.32
N ASP A 416 -7.98 -27.13 -1.29
CA ASP A 416 -7.64 -28.04 -0.18
C ASP A 416 -6.14 -28.38 -0.19
N GLY A 417 -5.53 -28.41 -1.38
CA GLY A 417 -4.09 -28.49 -1.59
C GLY A 417 -3.32 -27.21 -1.23
N LEU A 418 -3.95 -26.02 -1.34
CA LEU A 418 -3.32 -24.72 -1.10
C LEU A 418 -3.61 -24.08 0.27
N THR A 419 -4.69 -24.44 0.97
CA THR A 419 -5.07 -23.78 2.23
C THR A 419 -4.03 -24.04 3.33
N VAL A 420 -3.63 -22.98 4.03
CA VAL A 420 -2.65 -23.06 5.11
C VAL A 420 -3.25 -23.67 6.38
N TRP A 421 -4.58 -23.61 6.51
CA TRP A 421 -5.32 -24.11 7.66
C TRP A 421 -5.70 -25.59 7.46
N THR A 422 -5.36 -26.43 8.43
CA THR A 422 -5.50 -27.89 8.40
C THR A 422 -5.87 -28.43 9.78
N GLU A 423 -5.99 -29.75 9.95
CA GLU A 423 -6.16 -30.36 11.27
C GLU A 423 -4.95 -30.10 12.20
N ASP A 424 -3.72 -30.22 11.67
CA ASP A 424 -2.47 -29.94 12.39
C ASP A 424 -2.21 -28.44 12.60
N HIS A 425 -2.82 -27.59 11.77
CA HIS A 425 -2.68 -26.13 11.80
C HIS A 425 -4.08 -25.46 11.73
N PRO A 426 -4.88 -25.52 12.81
CA PRO A 426 -6.25 -25.04 12.79
C PRO A 426 -6.34 -23.53 12.52
N ALA A 427 -7.41 -23.12 11.82
CA ALA A 427 -7.67 -21.71 11.55
C ALA A 427 -7.93 -20.90 12.85
N PRO A 428 -7.59 -19.60 12.87
CA PRO A 428 -7.93 -18.72 13.99
C PRO A 428 -9.43 -18.73 14.31
N SER A 429 -9.78 -18.66 15.60
CA SER A 429 -11.18 -18.72 16.04
C SER A 429 -11.44 -17.93 17.33
N GLY A 430 -12.71 -17.77 17.71
CA GLY A 430 -13.11 -16.96 18.87
C GLY A 430 -12.66 -15.51 18.73
N ASP A 431 -11.99 -14.97 19.74
CA ASP A 431 -11.48 -13.58 19.73
C ASP A 431 -10.33 -13.33 18.74
N GLN A 432 -9.82 -14.37 18.07
CA GLN A 432 -8.82 -14.25 16.99
C GLN A 432 -9.45 -13.96 15.62
N VAL A 433 -10.78 -13.79 15.54
CA VAL A 433 -11.50 -13.36 14.34
C VAL A 433 -12.54 -12.27 14.64
N GLY A 434 -13.11 -11.68 13.59
CA GLY A 434 -14.16 -10.66 13.65
C GLY A 434 -13.71 -9.34 14.28
N GLU A 435 -14.68 -8.58 14.81
CA GLU A 435 -14.42 -7.27 15.42
C GLU A 435 -13.45 -7.35 16.61
N ALA A 436 -13.45 -8.45 17.36
CA ALA A 436 -12.60 -8.64 18.53
C ALA A 436 -11.11 -8.63 18.12
N HIS A 437 -10.77 -9.40 17.10
CA HIS A 437 -9.41 -9.42 16.56
C HIS A 437 -9.03 -8.10 15.90
N GLU A 438 -9.93 -7.50 15.11
CA GLU A 438 -9.69 -6.22 14.46
C GLU A 438 -9.36 -5.10 15.48
N LYS A 439 -10.15 -5.03 16.58
CA LYS A 439 -9.90 -4.14 17.72
C LYS A 439 -8.58 -4.47 18.43
N ALA A 440 -8.18 -5.74 18.52
CA ALA A 440 -6.92 -6.15 19.14
C ALA A 440 -5.68 -5.78 18.31
N VAL A 441 -5.71 -5.99 16.99
CA VAL A 441 -4.64 -5.58 16.06
C VAL A 441 -4.47 -4.07 16.07
N ASN A 442 -5.59 -3.34 15.98
CA ASN A 442 -5.55 -1.89 16.02
C ASN A 442 -5.07 -1.35 17.38
N ARG A 443 -5.47 -1.96 18.51
CA ARG A 443 -4.92 -1.63 19.84
C ARG A 443 -3.40 -1.76 19.89
N TRP A 444 -2.86 -2.89 19.43
CA TRP A 444 -1.41 -3.11 19.42
C TRP A 444 -0.68 -2.02 18.62
N TRP A 445 -1.20 -1.67 17.45
CA TRP A 445 -0.61 -0.61 16.61
C TRP A 445 -0.67 0.76 17.30
N ALA A 446 -1.81 1.12 17.90
CA ALA A 446 -1.95 2.36 18.67
C ALA A 446 -0.98 2.43 19.86
N GLU A 447 -0.87 1.35 20.64
CA GLU A 447 0.04 1.26 21.78
C GLU A 447 1.51 1.34 21.36
N ASP A 448 1.90 0.67 20.26
CA ASP A 448 3.25 0.77 19.69
C ASP A 448 3.56 2.19 19.19
N SER A 449 2.68 2.80 18.39
CA SER A 449 2.89 4.15 17.86
C SER A 449 2.95 5.19 18.98
N ASP A 450 2.08 5.09 19.98
CA ASP A 450 2.05 6.03 21.12
C ASP A 450 3.35 5.89 21.95
N ALA A 451 3.84 4.66 22.17
CA ALA A 451 5.11 4.39 22.86
C ALA A 451 6.35 4.81 22.07
N GLN A 452 6.31 4.74 20.73
CA GLN A 452 7.37 5.28 19.87
C GLN A 452 7.40 6.81 19.89
N ILE A 453 6.23 7.46 19.73
CA ILE A 453 6.11 8.93 19.73
C ILE A 453 6.50 9.52 21.09
N ALA A 454 6.08 8.91 22.22
CA ALA A 454 6.40 9.40 23.56
C ALA A 454 7.91 9.57 23.82
N LYS A 455 8.76 8.70 23.24
CA LYS A 455 10.23 8.77 23.33
C LYS A 455 10.83 9.98 22.59
N LEU A 456 10.09 10.56 21.64
CA LEU A 456 10.54 11.68 20.81
C LEU A 456 10.12 13.05 21.36
N LEU A 457 9.18 13.10 22.32
CA LEU A 457 8.64 14.37 22.83
C LEU A 457 9.60 15.12 23.76
N ASN A 458 10.52 14.43 24.42
CA ASN A 458 11.46 15.01 25.39
C ASN A 458 12.92 14.60 25.07
N PRO A 459 13.54 15.13 24.00
CA PRO A 459 14.89 14.75 23.61
C PRO A 459 15.94 15.28 24.59
N GLU A 460 16.68 14.38 25.25
CA GLU A 460 17.68 14.72 26.28
C GLU A 460 19.03 15.20 25.73
N ASN A 461 19.29 14.99 24.43
CA ASN A 461 20.55 15.32 23.79
C ASN A 461 20.36 15.68 22.30
N ALA A 462 21.44 16.12 21.64
CA ALA A 462 21.40 16.58 20.25
C ALA A 462 21.01 15.49 19.23
N GLU A 463 21.38 14.23 19.48
CA GLU A 463 21.03 13.10 18.61
C GLU A 463 19.53 12.79 18.70
N ALA A 464 19.00 12.69 19.92
CA ALA A 464 17.57 12.53 20.18
C ALA A 464 16.75 13.70 19.61
N LEU A 465 17.24 14.94 19.70
CA LEU A 465 16.59 16.12 19.14
C LEU A 465 16.55 16.08 17.60
N ASN A 466 17.64 15.62 16.98
CA ASN A 466 17.67 15.42 15.52
C ASN A 466 16.71 14.30 15.10
N GLN A 467 16.68 13.18 15.81
CA GLN A 467 15.73 12.09 15.55
C GLN A 467 14.26 12.56 15.69
N ALA A 468 13.94 13.30 16.75
CA ALA A 468 12.61 13.89 16.95
C ALA A 468 12.24 14.86 15.82
N ARG A 469 13.18 15.72 15.39
CA ARG A 469 12.98 16.62 14.23
C ARG A 469 12.77 15.86 12.92
N THR A 470 13.52 14.79 12.67
CA THR A 470 13.33 13.97 11.47
C THR A 470 11.96 13.26 11.49
N ILE A 471 11.59 12.59 12.58
CA ILE A 471 10.35 11.80 12.60
C ILE A 471 9.12 12.70 12.71
N LEU A 472 9.04 13.56 13.74
CA LEU A 472 7.88 14.41 14.00
C LEU A 472 7.80 15.59 13.02
N GLY A 473 8.95 16.15 12.61
CA GLY A 473 9.01 17.23 11.64
C GLY A 473 8.54 16.79 10.25
N THR A 474 9.09 15.70 9.69
CA THR A 474 8.62 15.17 8.40
C THR A 474 7.14 14.81 8.44
N ALA A 475 6.65 14.23 9.54
CA ALA A 475 5.22 13.96 9.70
C ALA A 475 4.38 15.25 9.64
N ALA A 476 4.77 16.30 10.37
CA ALA A 476 4.12 17.60 10.33
C ALA A 476 4.17 18.24 8.93
N GLU A 477 5.31 18.20 8.23
CA GLU A 477 5.43 18.73 6.86
C GLU A 477 4.47 18.05 5.88
N VAL A 478 4.38 16.72 5.94
CA VAL A 478 3.53 15.92 5.04
C VAL A 478 2.04 16.13 5.35
N MET A 479 1.66 16.22 6.63
CA MET A 479 0.27 16.42 7.08
C MET A 479 -0.23 17.84 6.84
N ILE A 480 0.58 18.86 7.14
CA ILE A 480 0.23 20.28 6.95
C ILE A 480 0.40 20.70 5.47
N GLY A 481 1.25 19.99 4.71
CA GLY A 481 1.55 20.30 3.31
C GLY A 481 2.46 21.52 3.14
N ARG A 482 3.20 21.91 4.19
CA ARG A 482 4.14 23.04 4.18
C ARG A 482 5.39 22.68 4.97
N ARG A 483 6.55 23.07 4.45
CA ARG A 483 7.82 23.05 5.19
C ARG A 483 7.94 24.29 6.07
N LEU A 484 8.79 24.21 7.09
CA LEU A 484 9.34 25.42 7.68
C LEU A 484 10.19 26.13 6.61
N PRO A 485 10.00 27.44 6.38
CA PRO A 485 10.88 28.20 5.48
C PRO A 485 12.31 28.18 6.01
N ASN A 486 13.30 28.19 5.11
CA ASN A 486 14.69 28.36 5.52
C ASN A 486 14.88 29.75 6.17
N PRO A 487 15.94 29.97 6.96
CA PRO A 487 16.23 31.31 7.51
C PRO A 487 16.30 32.40 6.43
N ASP A 488 16.78 32.05 5.24
CA ASP A 488 16.91 32.95 4.09
C ASP A 488 15.59 33.18 3.32
N ASP A 489 14.57 32.36 3.56
CA ASP A 489 13.24 32.47 2.94
C ASP A 489 12.31 33.46 3.70
N VAL A 490 12.75 33.99 4.86
CA VAL A 490 11.94 34.87 5.72
C VAL A 490 12.62 36.24 5.88
N SER A 491 12.11 37.25 5.18
CA SER A 491 12.43 38.66 5.45
C SER A 491 11.53 39.21 6.57
N PHE A 492 12.13 39.77 7.62
CA PHE A 492 11.46 40.47 8.72
C PHE A 492 11.43 41.99 8.51
#